data_AF-A0A2N1PQR1-F1
#
_entry.id   AF-A0A2N1PQR1-F1
#
_cell.length_a   1.000
_cell.length_b   1.000
_cell.length_c   1.000
_cell.angle_alpha   90.00
_cell.angle_beta   90.00
_cell.angle_gamma   90.00
#
_symmetry.space_group_name_H-M   'P 1'
#
loop_
_entity.id
_entity.type
_entity.pdbx_description
1 polymer ?
#
loop_
_entity_poly.entity_id
_entity_poly.type
_entity_poly.pdbx_seq_one_letter_code
_entity_poly.pdbx_strand_id
1 'polypeptide(L)'
;DWTANTVTKAISGLTASTTYWFNVLVKDQAGIKVAYTTGSQATTGPATISSAVLSSDNTYMDITFSEGVYNTNGSSGALETADFSLLYTQNGDDVTAMAISSVKKNDNSTEGSASALAGGETVIRVFLSQTAGPSSGTGTVNISAQTNSIYNAVGVATLNTQNSGTKTLTDQSLIKANDPGFESYDGSTGDSTTNWEEIGTSLDTSIIASSAIKHSGNQSVEINTPATSYASRSIKSKKFSVTVGSNYTVSGWFYVDSTGGATITNFDFRMRLEWLDSGDAPLSVSGSTTGWNIAGFNTWERVLKTTQTAPVGAVTARVYIDYKEDGSDNNKAYIDDLRVTKE
;
A
#
# COMPACT_ATOMS: atom_id res chain seq x y z
N ASP A 1 64.80 -2.60 24.94
CA ASP A 1 63.53 -1.94 24.59
C ASP A 1 63.28 -2.20 23.11
N TRP A 2 62.29 -3.03 22.78
CA TRP A 2 61.98 -3.42 21.39
C TRP A 2 61.28 -2.30 20.62
N THR A 3 60.90 -1.20 21.28
CA THR A 3 60.27 -0.04 20.66
C THR A 3 61.29 0.95 20.09
N ALA A 4 62.56 0.85 20.50
CA ALA A 4 63.64 1.70 19.99
C ALA A 4 63.80 1.51 18.46
N ASN A 5 63.47 2.55 17.70
CA ASN A 5 63.44 2.61 16.22
C ASN A 5 62.22 1.99 15.52
N THR A 6 61.13 1.69 16.23
CA THR A 6 59.86 1.34 15.58
C THR A 6 59.18 2.60 15.03
N VAL A 7 58.99 2.68 13.72
CA VAL A 7 58.27 3.78 13.05
C VAL A 7 56.91 3.28 12.60
N THR A 8 55.83 3.81 13.18
CA THR A 8 54.47 3.57 12.70
C THR A 8 54.13 4.55 11.59
N LYS A 9 53.67 4.05 10.44
CA LYS A 9 53.23 4.89 9.32
C LYS A 9 51.80 4.55 8.93
N ALA A 10 50.91 5.52 9.01
CA ALA A 10 49.56 5.39 8.47
C ALA A 10 49.61 5.36 6.94
N ILE A 11 48.88 4.43 6.33
CA ILE A 11 48.66 4.37 4.89
C ILE A 11 47.20 4.74 4.65
N SER A 12 46.98 5.88 3.98
CA SER A 12 45.65 6.39 3.63
C SER A 12 45.37 6.25 2.13
N GLY A 13 44.11 6.45 1.72
CA GLY A 13 43.71 6.40 0.31
C GLY A 13 43.59 4.99 -0.27
N LEU A 14 43.45 3.96 0.58
CA LEU A 14 43.25 2.58 0.15
C LEU A 14 41.81 2.38 -0.34
N THR A 15 41.64 1.57 -1.38
CA THR A 15 40.33 1.17 -1.90
C THR A 15 39.63 0.29 -0.86
N ALA A 16 38.34 0.50 -0.61
CA ALA A 16 37.52 -0.33 0.27
C ALA A 16 37.43 -1.79 -0.25
N SER A 17 37.13 -2.75 0.64
CA SER A 17 37.01 -4.19 0.32
C SER A 17 38.21 -4.78 -0.45
N THR A 18 39.43 -4.24 -0.26
CA THR A 18 40.63 -4.63 -0.99
C THR A 18 41.69 -5.16 -0.04
N THR A 19 42.30 -6.30 -0.36
CA THR A 19 43.39 -6.88 0.43
C THR A 19 44.73 -6.30 -0.05
N TYR A 20 45.41 -5.58 0.84
CA TYR A 20 46.75 -5.06 0.61
C TYR A 20 47.79 -5.92 1.31
N TRP A 21 48.91 -6.18 0.63
CA TRP A 21 50.00 -7.00 1.15
C TRP A 21 51.20 -6.10 1.44
N PHE A 22 51.87 -6.33 2.57
CA PHE A 22 53.03 -5.57 2.99
C PHE A 22 54.16 -6.49 3.45
N ASN A 23 55.39 -6.08 3.12
CA ASN A 23 56.61 -6.73 3.57
C ASN A 23 57.33 -5.78 4.52
N VAL A 24 57.63 -6.25 5.73
CA VAL A 24 58.50 -5.55 6.67
C VAL A 24 59.94 -5.93 6.36
N LEU A 25 60.77 -4.95 6.01
CA LEU A 25 62.20 -5.15 5.77
C LEU A 25 63.00 -4.53 6.91
N VAL A 26 63.93 -5.30 7.50
CA VAL A 26 64.90 -4.80 8.48
C VAL A 26 66.22 -4.48 7.78
N LYS A 27 66.92 -3.44 8.24
CA LYS A 27 68.22 -3.02 7.72
C LYS A 27 69.24 -2.97 8.87
N ASP A 28 70.40 -3.57 8.70
CA ASP A 28 71.49 -3.49 9.68
C ASP A 28 72.38 -2.24 9.49
N GLN A 29 73.38 -2.07 10.37
CA GLN A 29 74.32 -0.94 10.32
C GLN A 29 75.20 -0.94 9.06
N ALA A 30 75.47 -2.11 8.47
CA ALA A 30 76.20 -2.25 7.20
C ALA A 30 75.31 -1.97 5.98
N GLY A 31 74.00 -1.88 6.20
CA GLY A 31 72.99 -1.56 5.22
C GLY A 31 72.37 -2.75 4.49
N ILE A 32 72.63 -3.97 4.97
CA ILE A 32 72.01 -5.20 4.47
C ILE A 32 70.54 -5.20 4.85
N LYS A 33 69.67 -5.53 3.89
CA LYS A 33 68.21 -5.62 4.09
C LYS A 33 67.74 -7.06 4.08
N VAL A 34 66.90 -7.44 5.02
CA VAL A 34 66.26 -8.77 5.09
C VAL A 34 64.76 -8.60 5.31
N ALA A 35 63.94 -9.45 4.69
CA ALA A 35 62.51 -9.50 4.98
C ALA A 35 62.30 -10.12 6.38
N TYR A 36 61.70 -9.33 7.27
CA TYR A 36 61.46 -9.70 8.66
C TYR A 36 60.12 -10.42 8.81
N THR A 37 59.04 -9.86 8.25
CA THR A 37 57.73 -10.52 8.19
C THR A 37 56.97 -10.04 6.96
N THR A 38 56.08 -10.88 6.45
CA THR A 38 55.09 -10.50 5.44
C THR A 38 53.69 -10.57 6.08
N GLY A 39 52.78 -9.73 5.61
CA GLY A 39 51.42 -9.66 6.13
C GLY A 39 50.46 -9.10 5.10
N SER A 40 49.17 -9.28 5.35
CA SER A 40 48.11 -8.68 4.55
C SER A 40 47.01 -8.13 5.43
N GLN A 41 46.32 -7.12 4.92
CA GLN A 41 45.16 -6.50 5.58
C GLN A 41 44.11 -6.17 4.53
N ALA A 42 42.89 -6.61 4.74
CA ALA A 42 41.74 -6.15 3.98
C ALA A 42 41.21 -4.85 4.55
N THR A 43 40.93 -3.88 3.68
CA THR A 43 40.12 -2.71 4.04
C THR A 43 38.66 -3.11 4.17
N THR A 44 37.96 -2.47 5.12
CA THR A 44 36.52 -2.70 5.32
C THR A 44 35.74 -2.17 4.11
N GLY A 45 34.70 -2.90 3.71
CA GLY A 45 33.75 -2.47 2.70
C GLY A 45 32.70 -1.49 3.24
N PRO A 46 31.79 -0.99 2.40
CA PRO A 46 30.59 -0.29 2.85
C PRO A 46 29.62 -1.25 3.54
N ALA A 47 28.76 -0.72 4.41
CA ALA A 47 27.60 -1.46 4.88
C ALA A 47 26.67 -1.81 3.69
N THR A 48 25.94 -2.91 3.82
CA THR A 48 24.97 -3.39 2.82
C THR A 48 23.62 -3.62 3.47
N ILE A 49 22.54 -3.50 2.70
CA ILE A 49 21.20 -3.88 3.15
C ILE A 49 21.08 -5.40 2.98
N SER A 50 21.00 -6.12 4.09
CA SER A 50 20.93 -7.58 4.11
C SER A 50 19.50 -8.11 3.96
N SER A 51 18.51 -7.35 4.47
CA SER A 51 17.09 -7.66 4.26
C SER A 51 16.22 -6.43 4.50
N ALA A 52 15.01 -6.49 3.97
CA ALA A 52 13.95 -5.54 4.27
C ALA A 52 12.59 -6.23 4.31
N VAL A 53 11.76 -5.87 5.28
CA VAL A 53 10.44 -6.48 5.52
C VAL A 53 9.40 -5.37 5.66
N LEU A 54 8.41 -5.37 4.77
CA LEU A 54 7.27 -4.46 4.84
C LEU A 54 6.24 -4.98 5.85
N SER A 55 5.66 -4.10 6.65
CA SER A 55 4.58 -4.46 7.58
C SER A 55 3.30 -4.84 6.82
N SER A 56 2.47 -5.68 7.45
CA SER A 56 1.19 -6.13 6.85
C SER A 56 0.16 -5.03 6.67
N ASP A 57 0.33 -3.91 7.38
CA ASP A 57 -0.52 -2.71 7.27
C ASP A 57 0.13 -1.62 6.40
N ASN A 58 1.27 -1.89 5.79
CA ASN A 58 2.07 -0.97 4.96
C ASN A 58 2.59 0.29 5.69
N THR A 59 2.46 0.38 7.02
CA THR A 59 2.81 1.57 7.81
C THR A 59 4.30 1.70 8.12
N TYR A 60 5.09 0.63 7.97
CA TYR A 60 6.54 0.71 8.10
C TYR A 60 7.27 -0.41 7.37
N MET A 61 8.58 -0.23 7.18
CA MET A 61 9.50 -1.24 6.70
C MET A 61 10.68 -1.37 7.65
N ASP A 62 10.96 -2.59 8.10
CA ASP A 62 12.18 -2.88 8.85
C ASP A 62 13.30 -3.19 7.86
N ILE A 63 14.40 -2.43 7.93
CA ILE A 63 15.59 -2.60 7.11
C ILE A 63 16.73 -3.08 8.00
N THR A 64 17.35 -4.19 7.61
CA THR A 64 18.52 -4.75 8.30
C THR A 64 19.76 -4.49 7.47
N PHE A 65 20.79 -3.93 8.10
CA PHE A 65 22.12 -3.73 7.53
C PHE A 65 23.06 -4.87 7.95
N SER A 66 24.16 -5.04 7.20
CA SER A 66 25.21 -6.02 7.51
C SER A 66 26.04 -5.67 8.76
N GLU A 67 26.02 -4.41 9.17
CA GLU A 67 26.77 -3.86 10.30
C GLU A 67 26.08 -2.58 10.81
N GLY A 68 26.57 -2.01 11.91
CA GLY A 68 26.03 -0.78 12.48
C GLY A 68 26.28 0.43 11.57
N VAL A 69 25.25 1.25 11.36
CA VAL A 69 25.28 2.39 10.44
C VAL A 69 25.07 3.74 11.13
N TYR A 70 25.63 4.79 10.53
CA TYR A 70 25.73 6.14 11.08
C TYR A 70 25.46 7.17 9.99
N ASN A 71 24.97 8.35 10.38
CA ASN A 71 24.72 9.46 9.44
C ASN A 71 26.02 10.22 9.08
N THR A 72 27.08 10.10 9.90
CA THR A 72 28.37 10.73 9.63
C THR A 72 29.49 9.71 9.40
N ASN A 73 30.51 10.12 8.65
CA ASN A 73 31.73 9.32 8.45
C ASN A 73 32.62 9.22 9.71
N GLY A 74 32.24 9.87 10.81
CA GLY A 74 32.92 9.85 12.10
C GLY A 74 32.37 8.82 13.08
N SER A 75 31.56 7.86 12.62
CA SER A 75 30.89 6.86 13.47
C SER A 75 29.96 7.48 14.51
N SER A 76 29.23 8.51 14.11
CA SER A 76 28.30 9.23 14.97
C SER A 76 27.07 9.67 14.19
N GLY A 77 26.02 10.04 14.91
CA GLY A 77 24.79 10.55 14.32
C GLY A 77 23.81 9.44 13.96
N ALA A 78 22.55 9.68 14.33
CA ALA A 78 21.40 8.86 13.98
C ALA A 78 21.04 9.05 12.51
N LEU A 79 20.57 7.99 11.85
CA LEU A 79 20.02 8.10 10.50
C LEU A 79 18.73 8.93 10.50
N GLU A 80 18.55 9.68 9.42
CA GLU A 80 17.45 10.59 9.18
C GLU A 80 16.69 10.21 7.91
N THR A 81 15.50 10.76 7.70
CA THR A 81 14.69 10.49 6.50
C THR A 81 15.40 10.90 5.21
N ALA A 82 16.21 11.95 5.27
CA ALA A 82 17.01 12.47 4.15
C ALA A 82 18.12 11.52 3.70
N ASP A 83 18.46 10.51 4.51
CA ASP A 83 19.45 9.49 4.15
C ASP A 83 18.90 8.43 3.19
N PHE A 84 17.60 8.52 2.89
CA PHE A 84 16.88 7.56 2.06
C PHE A 84 16.12 8.26 0.93
N SER A 85 15.80 7.48 -0.09
CA SER A 85 14.78 7.81 -1.10
C SER A 85 13.77 6.69 -1.15
N LEU A 86 12.50 7.04 -1.38
CA LEU A 86 11.43 6.08 -1.61
C LEU A 86 10.92 6.23 -3.04
N LEU A 87 10.88 5.11 -3.75
CA LEU A 87 10.20 4.98 -5.03
C LEU A 87 8.91 4.20 -4.82
N TYR A 88 7.78 4.84 -5.13
CA TYR A 88 6.47 4.19 -5.20
C TYR A 88 6.03 4.05 -6.65
N THR A 89 5.62 2.85 -7.04
CA THR A 89 5.04 2.57 -8.35
C THR A 89 3.61 2.07 -8.16
N GLN A 90 2.64 2.83 -8.64
CA GLN A 90 1.22 2.59 -8.38
C GLN A 90 0.70 1.29 -9.01
N ASN A 91 1.09 0.93 -10.24
CA ASN A 91 0.66 -0.33 -10.89
C ASN A 91 -0.87 -0.60 -10.80
N GLY A 92 -1.69 0.44 -10.96
CA GLY A 92 -3.16 0.33 -10.83
C GLY A 92 -3.68 0.24 -9.40
N ASP A 93 -2.83 0.49 -8.41
CA ASP A 93 -3.23 0.61 -7.01
C ASP A 93 -4.07 1.88 -6.76
N ASP A 94 -4.93 1.88 -5.76
CA ASP A 94 -5.72 3.05 -5.37
C ASP A 94 -4.95 4.04 -4.49
N VAL A 95 -3.78 3.66 -3.97
CA VAL A 95 -2.87 4.58 -3.28
C VAL A 95 -2.27 5.60 -4.25
N THR A 96 -2.44 6.89 -3.95
CA THR A 96 -1.93 7.97 -4.82
C THR A 96 -0.45 8.28 -4.61
N ALA A 97 0.04 8.20 -3.37
CA ALA A 97 1.46 8.37 -3.06
C ALA A 97 1.86 7.67 -1.77
N MET A 98 3.14 7.33 -1.66
CA MET A 98 3.78 6.86 -0.44
C MET A 98 4.98 7.77 -0.13
N ALA A 99 5.27 7.98 1.15
CA ALA A 99 6.44 8.72 1.61
C ALA A 99 7.03 8.10 2.87
N ILE A 100 8.29 8.44 3.17
CA ILE A 100 8.91 8.14 4.46
C ILE A 100 8.49 9.21 5.46
N SER A 101 7.87 8.82 6.57
CA SER A 101 7.48 9.74 7.64
C SER A 101 8.61 9.95 8.66
N SER A 102 9.24 8.86 9.12
CA SER A 102 10.39 8.90 10.03
C SER A 102 11.24 7.64 9.96
N VAL A 103 12.44 7.70 10.54
CA VAL A 103 13.32 6.54 10.74
C VAL A 103 13.64 6.41 12.22
N LYS A 104 13.41 5.23 12.79
CA LYS A 104 13.47 4.97 14.24
C LYS A 104 13.98 3.57 14.54
N LYS A 105 14.13 3.24 15.83
CA LYS A 105 14.37 1.86 16.27
C LYS A 105 13.13 1.00 15.97
N ASN A 106 13.35 -0.29 15.74
CA ASN A 106 12.27 -1.25 15.48
C ASN A 106 11.64 -1.82 16.77
N ASP A 107 11.67 -1.07 17.87
CA ASP A 107 11.21 -1.49 19.19
C ASP A 107 9.70 -1.28 19.42
N ASN A 108 9.03 -0.54 18.54
CA ASN A 108 7.59 -0.32 18.60
C ASN A 108 6.99 -0.12 17.19
N SER A 109 5.79 -0.66 16.94
CA SER A 109 5.07 -0.52 15.66
C SER A 109 4.30 0.80 15.54
N THR A 110 4.14 1.54 16.62
CA THR A 110 3.52 2.86 16.60
C THR A 110 4.60 3.94 16.53
N GLU A 111 4.58 4.76 15.47
CA GLU A 111 5.59 5.78 15.20
C GLU A 111 5.86 6.70 16.39
N GLY A 112 4.81 7.19 17.06
CA GLY A 112 4.95 8.08 18.21
C GLY A 112 5.60 7.45 19.44
N SER A 113 5.61 6.11 19.54
CA SER A 113 6.15 5.36 20.69
C SER A 113 7.50 4.68 20.41
N ALA A 114 7.92 4.59 19.14
CA ALA A 114 9.22 4.04 18.78
C ALA A 114 10.36 4.97 19.21
N SER A 115 11.43 4.39 19.75
CA SER A 115 12.58 5.14 20.24
C SER A 115 13.38 5.75 19.09
N ALA A 116 14.01 6.91 19.34
CA ALA A 116 14.93 7.52 18.39
C ALA A 116 16.16 6.63 18.15
N LEU A 117 16.71 6.70 16.94
CA LEU A 117 18.01 6.14 16.62
C LEU A 117 19.12 6.91 17.34
N ALA A 118 20.24 6.24 17.61
CA ALA A 118 21.44 6.84 18.17
C ALA A 118 22.64 6.80 17.20
N GLY A 119 22.59 5.93 16.18
CA GLY A 119 23.72 5.54 15.35
C GLY A 119 24.32 4.22 15.86
N GLY A 120 24.77 3.39 14.91
CA GLY A 120 25.29 2.06 15.17
C GLY A 120 24.24 0.95 15.19
N GLU A 121 22.96 1.28 14.99
CA GLU A 121 21.92 0.27 14.82
C GLU A 121 22.17 -0.58 13.57
N THR A 122 21.91 -1.89 13.69
CA THR A 122 21.92 -2.83 12.56
C THR A 122 20.54 -3.05 11.97
N VAL A 123 19.49 -2.71 12.72
CA VAL A 123 18.09 -2.77 12.27
C VAL A 123 17.45 -1.43 12.55
N ILE A 124 16.82 -0.88 11.53
CA ILE A 124 16.02 0.34 11.62
C ILE A 124 14.59 0.06 11.18
N ARG A 125 13.65 0.86 11.67
CA ARG A 125 12.28 0.92 11.19
C ARG A 125 12.08 2.23 10.44
N VAL A 126 11.73 2.12 9.17
CA VAL A 126 11.34 3.25 8.33
C VAL A 126 9.81 3.33 8.34
N PHE A 127 9.25 4.30 9.06
CA PHE A 127 7.82 4.56 9.05
C PHE A 127 7.39 5.19 7.73
N LEU A 128 6.23 4.77 7.24
CA LEU A 128 5.68 5.13 5.94
C LEU A 128 4.34 5.83 6.12
N SER A 129 4.11 6.85 5.29
CA SER A 129 2.81 7.49 5.17
C SER A 129 2.23 7.27 3.77
N GLN A 130 0.92 7.09 3.74
CA GLN A 130 0.14 6.86 2.54
C GLN A 130 -0.74 8.08 2.27
N THR A 131 -0.75 8.57 1.03
CA THR A 131 -1.66 9.63 0.58
C THR A 131 -2.78 9.00 -0.22
N ALA A 132 -4.01 9.24 0.23
CA ALA A 132 -5.30 8.98 -0.43
C ALA A 132 -5.48 7.60 -1.07
N GLY A 133 -6.62 6.98 -0.76
CA GLY A 133 -6.95 5.65 -1.27
C GLY A 133 -6.12 4.57 -0.57
N PRO A 134 -6.61 3.32 -0.53
CA PRO A 134 -5.98 2.23 0.18
C PRO A 134 -5.35 1.18 -0.73
N SER A 135 -4.32 0.48 -0.26
CA SER A 135 -3.61 -0.43 -1.14
C SER A 135 -4.46 -1.58 -1.66
N SER A 136 -4.55 -1.77 -2.98
CA SER A 136 -5.13 -2.97 -3.64
C SER A 136 -4.20 -4.16 -3.67
N GLY A 137 -2.98 -4.00 -3.15
CA GLY A 137 -1.93 -4.99 -3.23
C GLY A 137 -1.27 -5.10 -4.60
N THR A 138 -1.44 -4.10 -5.48
CA THR A 138 -0.74 -4.03 -6.78
C THR A 138 0.41 -3.04 -6.75
N GLY A 139 0.33 -2.02 -5.89
CA GLY A 139 1.35 -0.99 -5.73
C GLY A 139 2.64 -1.57 -5.15
N THR A 140 3.77 -0.96 -5.48
CA THR A 140 5.08 -1.41 -4.99
C THR A 140 5.90 -0.24 -4.45
N VAL A 141 6.70 -0.51 -3.42
CA VAL A 141 7.63 0.44 -2.81
C VAL A 141 9.06 -0.11 -2.81
N ASN A 142 10.05 0.76 -3.01
CA ASN A 142 11.46 0.45 -2.85
C ASN A 142 12.17 1.61 -2.15
N ILE A 143 12.93 1.33 -1.10
CA ILE A 143 13.68 2.31 -0.32
C ILE A 143 15.16 2.12 -0.60
N SER A 144 15.82 3.18 -1.07
CA SER A 144 17.25 3.17 -1.42
C SER A 144 18.03 4.11 -0.52
N ALA A 145 19.27 3.74 -0.20
CA ALA A 145 20.21 4.63 0.46
C ALA A 145 20.55 5.83 -0.46
N GLN A 146 20.69 7.01 0.13
CA GLN A 146 21.16 8.21 -0.57
C GLN A 146 22.69 8.22 -0.66
N THR A 147 23.18 9.01 -1.62
CA THR A 147 24.63 9.09 -1.89
C THR A 147 25.33 9.83 -0.76
N ASN A 148 26.35 9.21 -0.16
CA ASN A 148 27.15 9.80 0.93
C ASN A 148 26.30 10.23 2.15
N SER A 149 25.31 9.41 2.52
CA SER A 149 24.41 9.68 3.64
C SER A 149 24.51 8.67 4.78
N ILE A 150 24.85 7.42 4.47
CA ILE A 150 24.89 6.33 5.45
C ILE A 150 26.29 5.74 5.47
N TYR A 151 26.93 5.68 6.63
CA TYR A 151 28.31 5.24 6.81
C TYR A 151 28.40 4.08 7.78
N ASN A 152 29.43 3.26 7.67
CA ASN A 152 29.77 2.30 8.73
C ASN A 152 30.73 2.89 9.77
N ALA A 153 31.11 2.09 10.77
CA ALA A 153 31.95 2.49 11.90
C ALA A 153 33.41 2.87 11.53
N VAL A 154 33.80 2.76 10.26
CA VAL A 154 35.11 3.23 9.78
C VAL A 154 34.99 4.35 8.75
N GLY A 155 33.78 4.89 8.57
CA GLY A 155 33.51 6.06 7.72
C GLY A 155 33.38 5.75 6.24
N VAL A 156 33.17 4.49 5.84
CA VAL A 156 32.92 4.11 4.45
C VAL A 156 31.42 4.27 4.16
N ALA A 157 31.09 5.04 3.11
CA ALA A 157 29.72 5.29 2.70
C ALA A 157 29.08 4.05 2.05
N THR A 158 27.87 3.72 2.49
CA THR A 158 26.94 2.79 1.84
C THR A 158 26.70 3.22 0.40
N LEU A 159 26.70 2.28 -0.53
CA LEU A 159 26.44 2.58 -1.93
C LEU A 159 24.98 2.96 -2.12
N ASN A 160 24.71 3.98 -2.93
CA ASN A 160 23.34 4.40 -3.29
C ASN A 160 22.56 3.36 -4.13
N THR A 161 23.23 2.28 -4.54
CA THR A 161 22.60 1.11 -5.16
C THR A 161 22.03 0.13 -4.13
N GLN A 162 22.36 0.27 -2.85
CA GLN A 162 21.75 -0.50 -1.77
C GLN A 162 20.31 -0.06 -1.60
N ASN A 163 19.40 -1.03 -1.68
CA ASN A 163 17.98 -0.79 -1.55
C ASN A 163 17.28 -1.99 -0.90
N SER A 164 16.04 -1.78 -0.45
CA SER A 164 15.21 -2.80 0.20
C SER A 164 14.80 -3.95 -0.73
N GLY A 165 15.04 -3.79 -2.03
CA GLY A 165 14.31 -4.50 -3.08
C GLY A 165 12.88 -3.99 -3.18
N THR A 166 12.23 -4.26 -4.31
CA THR A 166 10.82 -3.92 -4.54
C THR A 166 9.93 -4.77 -3.62
N LYS A 167 9.10 -4.12 -2.82
CA LYS A 167 8.06 -4.74 -1.98
C LYS A 167 6.69 -4.39 -2.52
N THR A 168 5.86 -5.40 -2.74
CA THR A 168 4.43 -5.18 -3.03
C THR A 168 3.72 -4.79 -1.75
N LEU A 169 2.88 -3.75 -1.83
CA LEU A 169 2.01 -3.36 -0.73
C LEU A 169 1.03 -4.50 -0.42
N THR A 170 0.62 -4.59 0.85
CA THR A 170 -0.42 -5.53 1.28
C THR A 170 -1.79 -4.95 0.97
N ASP A 171 -2.64 -5.73 0.32
CA ASP A 171 -4.04 -5.39 0.04
C ASP A 171 -4.80 -5.11 1.35
N GLN A 172 -5.31 -3.89 1.50
CA GLN A 172 -6.11 -3.45 2.65
C GLN A 172 -7.63 -3.51 2.38
N SER A 173 -8.06 -4.01 1.21
CA SER A 173 -9.48 -4.06 0.84
C SER A 173 -10.27 -5.08 1.65
N LEU A 174 -11.44 -4.68 2.12
CA LEU A 174 -12.43 -5.54 2.79
C LEU A 174 -13.40 -6.21 1.82
N ILE A 175 -13.63 -5.61 0.65
CA ILE A 175 -14.26 -6.23 -0.52
C ILE A 175 -13.29 -6.02 -1.68
N LYS A 176 -12.93 -7.08 -2.42
CA LYS A 176 -11.98 -6.99 -3.55
C LYS A 176 -12.68 -6.73 -4.88
N ALA A 177 -11.96 -6.18 -5.85
CA ALA A 177 -12.45 -6.01 -7.24
C ALA A 177 -12.97 -7.32 -7.85
N ASN A 178 -12.32 -8.46 -7.57
CA ASN A 178 -12.75 -9.78 -8.03
C ASN A 178 -13.58 -10.56 -6.99
N ASP A 179 -14.00 -9.92 -5.89
CA ASP A 179 -14.88 -10.52 -4.89
C ASP A 179 -16.33 -10.41 -5.40
N PRO A 180 -17.12 -11.48 -5.38
CA PRO A 180 -18.50 -11.49 -5.85
C PRO A 180 -19.47 -10.67 -4.98
N GLY A 181 -19.05 -9.52 -4.45
CA GLY A 181 -19.94 -8.56 -3.80
C GLY A 181 -21.20 -8.29 -4.61
N PHE A 182 -21.15 -8.52 -5.94
CA PHE A 182 -22.32 -8.81 -6.77
C PHE A 182 -22.20 -9.95 -7.83
N GLU A 183 -21.01 -10.48 -8.13
CA GLU A 183 -20.73 -11.35 -9.31
C GLU A 183 -20.90 -12.87 -9.14
N SER A 184 -21.61 -13.35 -8.12
CA SER A 184 -21.94 -14.78 -8.01
C SER A 184 -23.44 -14.98 -8.13
N TYR A 185 -23.90 -15.07 -9.38
CA TYR A 185 -25.14 -15.77 -9.69
C TYR A 185 -24.87 -17.28 -9.59
N ASP A 186 -25.36 -17.93 -8.53
CA ASP A 186 -25.15 -19.37 -8.32
C ASP A 186 -26.01 -20.27 -9.22
N GLY A 187 -26.77 -19.68 -10.15
CA GLY A 187 -27.67 -20.40 -11.05
C GLY A 187 -29.03 -20.75 -10.44
N SER A 188 -29.32 -20.33 -9.21
CA SER A 188 -30.65 -20.51 -8.60
C SER A 188 -31.60 -19.37 -8.99
N THR A 189 -32.84 -19.73 -9.31
CA THR A 189 -33.95 -18.79 -9.60
C THR A 189 -34.58 -18.29 -8.30
N GLY A 190 -33.76 -17.74 -7.43
CA GLY A 190 -34.21 -17.17 -6.17
C GLY A 190 -33.11 -16.34 -5.52
N ASP A 191 -33.44 -15.11 -5.18
CA ASP A 191 -32.74 -14.17 -4.30
C ASP A 191 -31.64 -14.83 -3.44
N SER A 192 -30.42 -14.85 -3.98
CA SER A 192 -29.26 -15.50 -3.36
C SER A 192 -28.69 -14.58 -2.28
N THR A 193 -29.29 -14.65 -1.08
CA THR A 193 -28.88 -13.99 0.17
C THR A 193 -27.40 -14.15 0.59
N THR A 194 -26.60 -14.95 -0.13
CA THR A 194 -25.19 -15.23 0.23
C THR A 194 -24.19 -14.19 -0.28
N ASN A 195 -24.50 -13.44 -1.34
CA ASN A 195 -23.53 -12.56 -2.01
C ASN A 195 -23.99 -11.11 -2.21
N TRP A 196 -25.30 -10.87 -2.36
CA TRP A 196 -25.90 -9.54 -2.41
C TRP A 196 -27.41 -9.66 -2.14
N GLU A 197 -28.10 -8.53 -1.99
CA GLU A 197 -29.56 -8.46 -1.76
C GLU A 197 -30.19 -7.44 -2.71
N GLU A 198 -31.24 -7.84 -3.42
CA GLU A 198 -32.09 -6.93 -4.21
C GLU A 198 -33.22 -6.36 -3.36
N ILE A 199 -33.54 -5.08 -3.53
CA ILE A 199 -34.65 -4.40 -2.84
C ILE A 199 -35.63 -3.82 -3.86
N GLY A 200 -36.94 -4.12 -3.74
CA GLY A 200 -37.98 -3.60 -4.65
C GLY A 200 -39.17 -4.52 -4.93
N THR A 201 -40.09 -4.11 -5.81
CA THR A 201 -41.42 -4.74 -6.00
C THR A 201 -41.58 -5.68 -7.22
N SER A 202 -40.52 -5.93 -8.01
CA SER A 202 -40.52 -6.94 -9.10
C SER A 202 -39.10 -7.42 -9.42
N LEU A 203 -38.56 -8.25 -8.53
CA LEU A 203 -37.11 -8.47 -8.38
C LEU A 203 -36.48 -9.33 -9.50
N ASP A 204 -37.09 -10.48 -9.82
CA ASP A 204 -36.44 -11.61 -10.52
C ASP A 204 -35.86 -11.37 -11.94
N THR A 205 -36.17 -10.27 -12.64
CA THR A 205 -35.67 -10.05 -14.01
C THR A 205 -34.97 -8.71 -14.19
N SER A 206 -34.74 -8.01 -13.09
CA SER A 206 -34.62 -6.57 -13.11
C SER A 206 -33.22 -6.11 -12.72
N ILE A 207 -32.54 -6.96 -11.94
CA ILE A 207 -31.12 -6.93 -11.66
C ILE A 207 -30.60 -8.34 -11.90
N ILE A 208 -29.62 -8.50 -12.79
CA ILE A 208 -29.09 -9.81 -13.17
C ILE A 208 -27.57 -9.75 -13.24
N ALA A 209 -26.89 -10.90 -13.13
CA ALA A 209 -25.48 -10.98 -13.50
C ALA A 209 -25.36 -11.00 -15.04
N SER A 210 -24.45 -10.21 -15.59
CA SER A 210 -24.25 -10.05 -17.02
C SER A 210 -22.81 -10.29 -17.41
N SER A 211 -22.58 -11.28 -18.27
CA SER A 211 -21.26 -11.50 -18.87
C SER A 211 -21.02 -10.63 -20.12
N ALA A 212 -22.05 -9.92 -20.59
CA ALA A 212 -22.06 -9.20 -21.86
C ALA A 212 -21.31 -7.86 -21.79
N ILE A 213 -21.65 -7.03 -20.79
CA ILE A 213 -20.95 -5.80 -20.47
C ILE A 213 -20.35 -6.00 -19.08
N LYS A 214 -19.04 -5.85 -18.95
CA LYS A 214 -18.28 -5.97 -17.71
C LYS A 214 -17.02 -5.12 -17.80
N HIS A 215 -16.53 -4.64 -16.68
CA HIS A 215 -15.29 -3.90 -16.58
C HIS A 215 -14.12 -4.88 -16.49
N SER A 216 -14.22 -5.87 -15.59
CA SER A 216 -13.19 -6.88 -15.38
C SER A 216 -13.81 -8.26 -15.14
N GLY A 217 -12.99 -9.28 -14.88
CA GLY A 217 -13.48 -10.62 -14.56
C GLY A 217 -14.43 -11.24 -15.60
N ASN A 218 -15.44 -11.95 -15.10
CA ASN A 218 -16.36 -12.76 -15.92
C ASN A 218 -17.75 -12.13 -16.10
N GLN A 219 -18.19 -11.30 -15.15
CA GLN A 219 -19.55 -10.76 -15.08
C GLN A 219 -19.52 -9.35 -14.45
N SER A 220 -20.59 -8.58 -14.68
CA SER A 220 -20.96 -7.41 -13.88
C SER A 220 -22.43 -7.51 -13.44
N VAL A 221 -22.88 -6.66 -12.51
CA VAL A 221 -24.32 -6.44 -12.27
C VAL A 221 -24.92 -5.68 -13.42
N GLU A 222 -26.04 -6.15 -13.97
CA GLU A 222 -26.87 -5.43 -14.93
C GLU A 222 -28.21 -5.04 -14.31
N ILE A 223 -28.50 -3.75 -14.32
CA ILE A 223 -29.79 -3.15 -13.97
C ILE A 223 -30.55 -2.95 -15.27
N ASN A 224 -31.65 -3.68 -15.45
CA ASN A 224 -32.42 -3.74 -16.69
C ASN A 224 -33.61 -2.77 -16.74
N THR A 225 -34.20 -2.48 -15.59
CA THR A 225 -35.40 -1.65 -15.47
C THR A 225 -35.26 -0.71 -14.27
N PRO A 226 -34.54 0.41 -14.41
CA PRO A 226 -34.46 1.39 -13.33
C PRO A 226 -35.84 1.95 -13.00
N ALA A 227 -36.07 2.25 -11.72
CA ALA A 227 -37.29 2.97 -11.30
C ALA A 227 -37.06 4.49 -11.37
N THR A 228 -38.15 5.25 -11.31
CA THR A 228 -38.10 6.72 -11.23
C THR A 228 -37.83 7.28 -9.84
N SER A 229 -37.54 6.40 -8.87
CA SER A 229 -37.27 6.76 -7.48
C SER A 229 -36.27 5.79 -6.88
N TYR A 230 -35.30 6.33 -6.13
CA TYR A 230 -34.33 5.53 -5.39
C TYR A 230 -34.96 4.58 -4.36
N ALA A 231 -36.13 4.93 -3.82
CA ALA A 231 -36.79 4.10 -2.80
C ALA A 231 -37.42 2.83 -3.40
N SER A 232 -37.56 2.77 -4.72
CA SER A 232 -38.26 1.68 -5.39
C SER A 232 -37.35 0.49 -5.67
N ARG A 233 -36.05 0.73 -5.91
CA ARG A 233 -35.11 -0.26 -6.43
C ARG A 233 -33.69 -0.03 -5.94
N SER A 234 -33.03 -1.07 -5.46
CA SER A 234 -31.66 -0.97 -4.94
C SER A 234 -30.95 -2.32 -4.86
N ILE A 235 -29.63 -2.28 -4.66
CA ILE A 235 -28.80 -3.44 -4.35
C ILE A 235 -27.96 -3.20 -3.10
N LYS A 236 -27.75 -4.27 -2.33
CA LYS A 236 -26.80 -4.29 -1.22
C LYS A 236 -25.75 -5.35 -1.46
N SER A 237 -24.48 -5.02 -1.26
CA SER A 237 -23.38 -5.98 -1.39
C SER A 237 -23.44 -7.05 -0.30
N LYS A 238 -22.57 -8.05 -0.42
CA LYS A 238 -22.15 -8.90 0.70
C LYS A 238 -21.74 -8.07 1.91
N LYS A 239 -22.00 -8.62 3.11
CA LYS A 239 -21.53 -8.05 4.38
C LYS A 239 -20.01 -8.18 4.51
N PHE A 240 -19.38 -7.16 5.07
CA PHE A 240 -17.98 -7.18 5.48
C PHE A 240 -17.84 -6.72 6.94
N SER A 241 -16.82 -7.21 7.62
CA SER A 241 -16.59 -6.87 9.04
C SER A 241 -16.07 -5.45 9.17
N VAL A 242 -16.51 -4.76 10.22
CA VAL A 242 -16.07 -3.39 10.52
C VAL A 242 -15.65 -3.27 11.97
N THR A 243 -14.69 -2.38 12.21
CA THR A 243 -14.29 -1.88 13.53
C THR A 243 -14.94 -0.51 13.76
N VAL A 244 -15.63 -0.36 14.89
CA VAL A 244 -16.23 0.89 15.36
C VAL A 244 -15.20 2.01 15.39
N GLY A 245 -15.58 3.20 14.92
CA GLY A 245 -14.72 4.40 14.91
C GLY A 245 -13.68 4.42 13.79
N SER A 246 -13.49 3.33 13.06
CA SER A 246 -12.67 3.34 11.85
C SER A 246 -13.41 3.94 10.67
N ASN A 247 -12.64 4.41 9.70
CA ASN A 247 -13.11 5.08 8.51
C ASN A 247 -13.14 4.10 7.34
N TYR A 248 -14.15 4.21 6.47
CA TYR A 248 -14.33 3.31 5.34
C TYR A 248 -14.65 4.09 4.07
N THR A 249 -13.91 3.78 3.03
CA THR A 249 -14.10 4.36 1.70
C THR A 249 -14.57 3.27 0.73
N VAL A 250 -15.52 3.65 -0.14
CA VAL A 250 -16.15 2.75 -1.11
C VAL A 250 -15.86 3.25 -2.53
N SER A 251 -15.46 2.33 -3.40
CA SER A 251 -15.35 2.56 -4.84
C SER A 251 -16.02 1.46 -5.64
N GLY A 252 -16.33 1.75 -6.90
CA GLY A 252 -16.80 0.78 -7.87
C GLY A 252 -16.72 1.36 -9.28
N TRP A 253 -16.85 0.50 -10.27
CA TRP A 253 -16.96 0.88 -11.68
C TRP A 253 -18.42 0.87 -12.09
N PHE A 254 -18.84 1.93 -12.78
CA PHE A 254 -20.23 2.15 -13.19
C PHE A 254 -20.27 2.42 -14.69
N TYR A 255 -21.32 1.91 -15.34
CA TYR A 255 -21.56 2.08 -16.76
C TYR A 255 -23.06 2.28 -16.99
N VAL A 256 -23.43 3.13 -17.93
CA VAL A 256 -24.82 3.25 -18.40
C VAL A 256 -24.83 3.10 -19.92
N ASP A 257 -25.68 2.21 -20.41
CA ASP A 257 -25.87 1.99 -21.84
C ASP A 257 -26.79 3.06 -22.43
N SER A 258 -26.46 3.52 -23.64
CA SER A 258 -27.27 4.43 -24.45
C SER A 258 -28.55 3.83 -25.05
N THR A 259 -28.82 2.52 -24.91
CA THR A 259 -29.95 1.83 -25.58
C THR A 259 -31.33 2.45 -25.36
N GLY A 260 -31.55 3.18 -24.27
CA GLY A 260 -32.81 3.88 -23.97
C GLY A 260 -33.01 5.22 -24.71
N GLY A 261 -31.96 5.78 -25.33
CA GLY A 261 -32.05 7.02 -26.12
C GLY A 261 -32.13 8.33 -25.32
N ALA A 262 -31.95 8.29 -24.00
CA ALA A 262 -32.03 9.45 -23.10
C ALA A 262 -30.76 10.32 -23.04
N THR A 263 -30.81 11.38 -22.21
CA THR A 263 -29.61 12.13 -21.78
C THR A 263 -28.99 11.45 -20.56
N ILE A 264 -27.65 11.36 -20.50
CA ILE A 264 -26.94 10.67 -19.42
C ILE A 264 -27.29 11.19 -18.01
N THR A 265 -27.72 12.45 -17.92
CA THR A 265 -28.13 13.10 -16.67
C THR A 265 -29.42 12.55 -16.06
N ASN A 266 -30.19 11.73 -16.81
CA ASN A 266 -31.43 11.14 -16.30
C ASN A 266 -31.16 9.90 -15.43
N PHE A 267 -30.07 9.16 -15.68
CA PHE A 267 -29.71 7.99 -14.88
C PHE A 267 -28.77 8.40 -13.75
N ASP A 268 -29.17 8.10 -12.52
CA ASP A 268 -28.50 8.58 -11.33
C ASP A 268 -28.32 7.44 -10.32
N PHE A 269 -27.12 7.34 -9.73
CA PHE A 269 -26.77 6.40 -8.67
C PHE A 269 -26.63 7.09 -7.31
N ARG A 270 -26.84 6.33 -6.24
CA ARG A 270 -26.40 6.65 -4.88
C ARG A 270 -25.66 5.46 -4.30
N MET A 271 -24.55 5.69 -3.60
CA MET A 271 -23.72 4.65 -2.99
C MET A 271 -23.41 5.09 -1.58
N ARG A 272 -23.78 4.22 -0.64
CA ARG A 272 -23.84 4.46 0.80
C ARG A 272 -23.34 3.21 1.52
N LEU A 273 -23.12 3.32 2.82
CA LEU A 273 -22.85 2.17 3.70
C LEU A 273 -24.02 1.96 4.64
N GLU A 274 -24.62 0.76 4.62
CA GLU A 274 -25.54 0.30 5.66
C GLU A 274 -24.72 -0.39 6.76
N TRP A 275 -24.80 0.13 7.98
CA TRP A 275 -24.15 -0.43 9.16
C TRP A 275 -25.10 -1.38 9.86
N LEU A 276 -24.61 -2.54 10.29
CA LEU A 276 -25.40 -3.54 10.98
C LEU A 276 -24.77 -3.89 12.32
N ASP A 277 -25.62 -4.20 13.29
CA ASP A 277 -25.21 -4.67 14.60
C ASP A 277 -24.79 -6.16 14.59
N SER A 278 -24.49 -6.71 15.78
CA SER A 278 -24.13 -8.13 15.93
C SER A 278 -25.25 -9.12 15.59
N GLY A 279 -26.50 -8.66 15.55
CA GLY A 279 -27.68 -9.44 15.18
C GLY A 279 -28.10 -9.22 13.73
N ASP A 280 -27.26 -8.58 12.91
CA ASP A 280 -27.55 -8.21 11.53
C ASP A 280 -28.72 -7.21 11.36
N ALA A 281 -29.10 -6.49 12.42
CA ALA A 281 -30.11 -5.45 12.32
C ALA A 281 -29.49 -4.15 11.79
N PRO A 282 -30.12 -3.44 10.83
CA PRO A 282 -29.64 -2.15 10.36
C PRO A 282 -29.62 -1.10 11.48
N LEU A 283 -28.45 -0.49 11.71
CA LEU A 283 -28.26 0.62 12.66
C LEU A 283 -28.49 1.97 11.99
N SER A 284 -27.85 2.17 10.83
CA SER A 284 -27.94 3.41 10.05
C SER A 284 -27.43 3.20 8.63
N VAL A 285 -27.75 4.15 7.74
CA VAL A 285 -27.16 4.23 6.40
C VAL A 285 -26.45 5.57 6.25
N SER A 286 -25.14 5.54 6.00
CA SER A 286 -24.30 6.73 5.88
C SER A 286 -23.80 6.96 4.46
N GLY A 287 -23.65 8.23 4.07
CA GLY A 287 -23.22 8.64 2.74
C GLY A 287 -24.11 9.74 2.18
N SER A 288 -23.82 10.19 0.96
CA SER A 288 -24.62 11.22 0.29
C SER A 288 -26.04 10.72 0.00
N THR A 289 -27.05 11.53 0.36
CA THR A 289 -28.44 11.32 -0.07
C THR A 289 -28.71 11.90 -1.46
N THR A 290 -27.81 12.74 -1.95
CA THR A 290 -27.82 13.26 -3.32
C THR A 290 -27.09 12.28 -4.22
N GLY A 291 -27.68 12.05 -5.38
CA GLY A 291 -27.13 11.19 -6.41
C GLY A 291 -26.00 11.80 -7.24
N TRP A 292 -25.46 10.99 -8.14
CA TRP A 292 -24.56 11.42 -9.18
C TRP A 292 -24.86 10.70 -10.49
N ASN A 293 -24.60 11.39 -11.59
CA ASN A 293 -24.56 10.81 -12.92
C ASN A 293 -23.12 10.44 -13.28
N ILE A 294 -22.94 9.42 -14.11
CA ILE A 294 -21.66 9.20 -14.79
C ILE A 294 -21.48 10.22 -15.92
N ALA A 295 -20.24 10.41 -16.37
CA ALA A 295 -19.84 11.45 -17.30
C ALA A 295 -20.31 11.21 -18.75
N GLY A 296 -20.59 9.96 -19.12
CA GLY A 296 -21.04 9.62 -20.47
C GLY A 296 -21.58 8.21 -20.59
N PHE A 297 -22.40 7.97 -21.61
CA PHE A 297 -22.84 6.63 -21.95
C PHE A 297 -21.68 5.77 -22.47
N ASN A 298 -21.88 4.45 -22.38
CA ASN A 298 -21.05 3.45 -23.01
C ASN A 298 -19.57 3.45 -22.61
N THR A 299 -19.25 4.03 -21.45
CA THR A 299 -17.90 4.12 -20.90
C THR A 299 -17.96 3.78 -19.42
N TRP A 300 -17.03 2.94 -18.98
CA TRP A 300 -16.86 2.65 -17.56
C TRP A 300 -16.24 3.84 -16.84
N GLU A 301 -16.86 4.25 -15.73
CA GLU A 301 -16.36 5.29 -14.85
C GLU A 301 -16.12 4.73 -13.46
N ARG A 302 -14.92 4.95 -12.92
CA ARG A 302 -14.61 4.62 -11.53
C ARG A 302 -15.10 5.72 -10.62
N VAL A 303 -15.98 5.38 -9.70
CA VAL A 303 -16.54 6.31 -8.73
C VAL A 303 -16.00 5.97 -7.34
N LEU A 304 -15.43 6.97 -6.67
CA LEU A 304 -15.02 6.91 -5.27
C LEU A 304 -15.95 7.78 -4.45
N LYS A 305 -16.51 7.26 -3.35
CA LYS A 305 -17.33 8.05 -2.42
C LYS A 305 -16.62 8.29 -1.11
N THR A 306 -16.94 9.45 -0.53
CA THR A 306 -16.33 9.97 0.69
C THR A 306 -16.39 8.97 1.84
N THR A 307 -15.29 8.93 2.58
CA THR A 307 -15.09 8.18 3.82
C THR A 307 -16.28 8.29 4.78
N GLN A 308 -16.75 7.15 5.29
CA GLN A 308 -17.77 7.06 6.33
C GLN A 308 -17.20 6.36 7.57
N THR A 309 -17.49 6.87 8.76
CA THR A 309 -17.02 6.29 10.02
C THR A 309 -18.03 5.27 10.54
N ALA A 310 -17.56 4.08 10.92
CA ALA A 310 -18.42 3.05 11.52
C ALA A 310 -19.00 3.54 12.86
N PRO A 311 -20.34 3.60 13.03
CA PRO A 311 -20.97 4.08 14.24
C PRO A 311 -20.82 3.10 15.40
N VAL A 312 -21.11 3.58 16.61
CA VAL A 312 -21.15 2.72 17.81
C VAL A 312 -22.14 1.58 17.60
N GLY A 313 -21.71 0.36 17.93
CA GLY A 313 -22.51 -0.87 17.78
C GLY A 313 -22.38 -1.55 16.43
N ALA A 314 -21.73 -0.93 15.43
CA ALA A 314 -21.52 -1.56 14.12
C ALA A 314 -20.53 -2.73 14.23
N VAL A 315 -20.92 -3.88 13.68
CA VAL A 315 -20.11 -5.10 13.61
C VAL A 315 -19.84 -5.49 12.16
N THR A 316 -20.85 -5.34 11.31
CA THR A 316 -20.70 -5.50 9.85
C THR A 316 -21.28 -4.31 9.11
N ALA A 317 -20.94 -4.19 7.83
CA ALA A 317 -21.53 -3.22 6.93
C ALA A 317 -21.78 -3.83 5.54
N ARG A 318 -22.61 -3.16 4.74
CA ARG A 318 -22.85 -3.46 3.32
C ARG A 318 -22.77 -2.19 2.51
N VAL A 319 -22.26 -2.28 1.29
CA VAL A 319 -22.45 -1.21 0.31
C VAL A 319 -23.89 -1.24 -0.14
N TYR A 320 -24.57 -0.11 0.02
CA TYR A 320 -25.95 0.08 -0.39
C TYR A 320 -25.94 1.03 -1.60
N ILE A 321 -26.28 0.50 -2.77
CA ILE A 321 -26.43 1.26 -4.01
C ILE A 321 -27.92 1.41 -4.35
N ASP A 322 -28.41 2.64 -4.36
CA ASP A 322 -29.69 2.96 -5.01
C ASP A 322 -29.42 3.50 -6.41
N TYR A 323 -30.44 3.43 -7.25
CA TYR A 323 -30.40 4.06 -8.57
C TYR A 323 -31.79 4.52 -8.96
N LYS A 324 -31.84 5.50 -9.86
CA LYS A 324 -33.08 5.93 -10.51
C LYS A 324 -32.81 6.38 -11.93
N GLU A 325 -33.85 6.39 -12.73
CA GLU A 325 -33.89 7.03 -14.02
C GLU A 325 -35.04 8.04 -14.04
N ASP A 326 -34.74 9.33 -14.22
CA ASP A 326 -35.77 10.35 -14.40
C ASP A 326 -36.37 10.21 -15.81
N GLY A 327 -37.56 9.65 -15.88
CA GLY A 327 -38.19 9.25 -17.14
C GLY A 327 -38.38 7.73 -17.19
N SER A 328 -38.78 7.20 -18.34
CA SER A 328 -38.95 5.75 -18.53
C SER A 328 -38.27 5.31 -19.81
N ASP A 329 -37.08 5.85 -20.05
CA ASP A 329 -36.27 5.59 -21.24
C ASP A 329 -35.61 4.20 -21.16
N ASN A 330 -35.58 3.63 -19.96
CA ASN A 330 -35.17 2.26 -19.66
C ASN A 330 -33.71 1.99 -20.07
N ASN A 331 -32.83 2.96 -19.81
CA ASN A 331 -31.40 2.77 -19.93
C ASN A 331 -30.95 1.65 -18.98
N LYS A 332 -30.11 0.76 -19.50
CA LYS A 332 -29.46 -0.26 -18.68
C LYS A 332 -28.25 0.34 -17.98
N ALA A 333 -28.00 -0.10 -16.76
CA ALA A 333 -26.81 0.26 -16.02
C ALA A 333 -26.04 -0.99 -15.60
N TYR A 334 -24.73 -0.84 -15.45
CA TYR A 334 -23.86 -1.91 -15.00
C TYR A 334 -22.94 -1.44 -13.89
N ILE A 335 -22.69 -2.33 -12.93
CA ILE A 335 -21.84 -2.06 -11.76
C ILE A 335 -20.87 -3.23 -11.63
N ASP A 336 -19.59 -2.93 -11.49
CA ASP A 336 -18.53 -3.93 -11.44
C ASP A 336 -17.41 -3.47 -10.48
N ASP A 337 -16.52 -4.40 -10.11
CA ASP A 337 -15.30 -4.14 -9.34
C ASP A 337 -15.54 -3.30 -8.06
N LEU A 338 -16.62 -3.61 -7.33
CA LEU A 338 -16.93 -2.96 -6.06
C LEU A 338 -15.81 -3.23 -5.05
N ARG A 339 -15.37 -2.17 -4.37
CA ARG A 339 -14.31 -2.23 -3.39
C ARG A 339 -14.66 -1.42 -2.16
N VAL A 340 -14.42 -2.01 -0.99
CA VAL A 340 -14.50 -1.32 0.29
C VAL A 340 -13.18 -1.43 0.97
N THR A 341 -12.75 -0.37 1.63
CA THR A 341 -11.54 -0.42 2.41
C THR A 341 -11.66 0.36 3.69
N LYS A 342 -11.00 -0.16 4.73
CA LYS A 342 -10.76 0.50 5.99
C LYS A 342 -9.53 1.42 5.87
N GLU A 343 -9.69 2.66 6.31
CA GLU A 343 -8.60 3.63 6.55
C GLU A 343 -8.08 3.52 7.99
#